data_AF-A0A965GFH7-F1
#
_entry.id   AF-A0A965GFH7-F1
#
_cell.length_a   1.000
_cell.length_b   1.000
_cell.length_c   1.000
_cell.angle_alpha   90.00
_cell.angle_beta   90.00
_cell.angle_gamma   90.00
#
_symmetry.space_group_name_H-M   'P 1'
#
loop_
_entity.id
_entity.type
_entity.pdbx_description
1 polymer ?
#
loop_
_entity_poly.entity_id
_entity_poly.type
_entity_poly.pdbx_seq_one_letter_code
_entity_poly.pdbx_strand_id
1 'polypeptide(L)'
;WALAEDAVSLGLTGVSPHVERTGNADRLWYPSLAGTIVSDCSDAGACTSVPVTGRLGSDFTAITLPNGTRRAYFVETTAGATTKSVSSAACLTTACTAVGTSTIAAAELVVSQNVKAWGVPDAVVTPDGKVRLYVVESPVEGNCTEKLASYISADGITFTKEAGWRLENGISVDPEILRAKTGDWIMVLADGPGCSDRVQKLYVATSNDGLTWSTPQKISSSDLSRLDPTGYEVSTNVFRIYYATAPAGQGVNATYTIKRGTISIKQSSAEVSITTGTTASAKSTITCVKAKVTKKVTGVGYKKK
;
A
#
# COMPACT_ATOMS: atom_id res chain seq x y z
N TRP A 1 -14.70 4.90 3.71
CA TRP A 1 -13.82 3.72 3.73
C TRP A 1 -13.96 2.99 5.05
N ALA A 2 -13.69 1.69 5.07
CA ALA A 2 -13.55 0.88 6.30
C ALA A 2 -12.78 -0.40 5.96
N LEU A 3 -11.88 -0.82 6.84
CA LEU A 3 -11.17 -2.10 6.71
C LEU A 3 -12.05 -3.21 7.27
N ALA A 4 -12.37 -4.19 6.41
CA ALA A 4 -12.97 -5.45 6.82
C ALA A 4 -11.86 -6.50 6.88
N GLU A 5 -11.50 -6.95 8.08
CA GLU A 5 -10.51 -8.02 8.28
C GLU A 5 -11.07 -9.35 7.76
N ASP A 6 -10.23 -10.11 7.05
CA ASP A 6 -10.61 -11.43 6.55
C ASP A 6 -10.52 -12.47 7.68
N ALA A 7 -11.43 -13.44 7.67
CA ALA A 7 -11.41 -14.57 8.61
C ALA A 7 -10.39 -15.66 8.19
N VAL A 8 -9.14 -15.27 7.94
CA VAL A 8 -8.03 -16.16 7.59
C VAL A 8 -6.85 -15.97 8.54
N SER A 9 -6.10 -17.04 8.77
CA SER A 9 -4.82 -16.97 9.49
C SER A 9 -3.69 -17.26 8.52
N LEU A 10 -2.81 -16.28 8.32
CA LEU A 10 -1.66 -16.42 7.41
C LEU A 10 -0.50 -17.19 8.04
N GLY A 11 -0.46 -17.27 9.38
CA GLY A 11 0.66 -17.89 10.11
C GLY A 11 2.00 -17.16 9.93
N LEU A 12 1.97 -15.87 9.57
CA LEU A 12 3.16 -15.07 9.31
C LEU A 12 3.43 -14.08 10.45
N THR A 13 4.70 -13.96 10.82
CA THR A 13 5.23 -12.99 11.78
C THR A 13 6.13 -12.01 11.05
N GLY A 14 5.91 -10.72 11.25
CA GLY A 14 6.66 -9.68 10.55
C GLY A 14 5.96 -8.32 10.57
N VAL A 15 6.70 -7.33 10.08
CA VAL A 15 6.29 -5.94 9.82
C VAL A 15 6.58 -5.61 8.35
N SER A 16 6.18 -4.43 7.89
CA SER A 16 6.57 -3.89 6.57
C SER A 16 6.42 -4.87 5.39
N PRO A 17 5.26 -5.57 5.26
CA PRO A 17 5.03 -6.43 4.10
C PRO A 17 4.90 -5.59 2.82
N HIS A 18 5.33 -6.18 1.71
CA HIS A 18 4.95 -5.76 0.35
C HIS A 18 4.23 -6.90 -0.34
N VAL A 19 3.19 -6.61 -1.11
CA VAL A 19 2.38 -7.63 -1.79
C VAL A 19 2.36 -7.45 -3.31
N GLU A 20 2.48 -8.56 -4.02
CA GLU A 20 2.18 -8.64 -5.44
C GLU A 20 1.31 -9.85 -5.75
N ARG A 21 0.31 -9.67 -6.63
CA ARG A 21 -0.46 -10.79 -7.14
C ARG A 21 0.38 -11.58 -8.14
N THR A 22 0.56 -12.88 -7.90
CA THR A 22 1.30 -13.81 -8.77
C THR A 22 0.42 -15.01 -9.16
N GLY A 23 -0.24 -14.91 -10.32
CA GLY A 23 -1.21 -15.92 -10.74
C GLY A 23 -2.35 -16.07 -9.74
N ASN A 24 -2.38 -17.20 -9.04
CA ASN A 24 -3.42 -17.54 -8.05
C ASN A 24 -3.03 -17.30 -6.59
N ALA A 25 -1.82 -16.78 -6.33
CA ALA A 25 -1.32 -16.48 -4.98
C ALA A 25 -0.92 -15.01 -4.84
N ASP A 26 -0.92 -14.54 -3.61
CA ASP A 26 -0.37 -13.24 -3.23
C ASP A 26 1.02 -13.48 -2.66
N ARG A 27 2.03 -12.94 -3.33
CA ARG A 27 3.41 -13.02 -2.88
C ARG A 27 3.68 -11.89 -1.92
N LEU A 28 4.17 -12.22 -0.74
CA LEU A 28 4.53 -11.27 0.31
C LEU A 28 6.05 -11.27 0.52
N TRP A 29 6.64 -10.09 0.56
CA TRP A 29 8.00 -9.85 1.05
C TRP A 29 7.89 -9.16 2.40
N TYR A 30 8.57 -9.64 3.42
CA TYR A 30 8.56 -9.00 4.74
C TYR A 30 9.90 -9.24 5.47
N PRO A 31 10.40 -8.26 6.24
CA PRO A 31 11.70 -8.36 6.89
C PRO A 31 11.75 -9.47 7.96
N SER A 32 12.93 -10.06 8.13
CA SER A 32 13.28 -10.91 9.26
C SER A 32 14.73 -10.68 9.68
N LEU A 33 15.16 -11.27 10.80
CA LEU A 33 16.54 -11.16 11.28
C LEU A 33 17.57 -11.65 10.26
N ALA A 34 17.24 -12.68 9.46
CA ALA A 34 18.12 -13.23 8.44
C ALA A 34 18.09 -12.45 7.11
N GLY A 35 17.24 -11.42 7.00
CA GLY A 35 16.90 -10.73 5.76
C GLY A 35 15.42 -10.90 5.40
N THR A 36 15.00 -10.35 4.27
CA THR A 36 13.60 -10.43 3.82
C THR A 36 13.19 -11.87 3.51
N ILE A 37 12.09 -12.31 4.10
CA ILE A 37 11.43 -13.59 3.80
C ILE A 37 10.40 -13.33 2.70
N VAL A 38 10.21 -14.33 1.82
CA VAL A 38 9.16 -14.31 0.81
C VAL A 38 8.24 -15.49 0.99
N SER A 39 6.93 -15.25 0.92
CA SER A 39 5.89 -16.29 1.03
C SER A 39 4.81 -16.09 -0.02
N ASP A 40 4.33 -17.17 -0.63
CA ASP A 40 3.14 -17.18 -1.47
C ASP A 40 1.93 -17.61 -0.64
N CYS A 41 0.92 -16.75 -0.55
CA CYS A 41 -0.31 -16.97 0.21
C CYS A 41 -1.52 -17.12 -0.72
N SER A 42 -2.27 -18.20 -0.55
CA SER A 42 -3.52 -18.43 -1.27
C SER A 42 -4.67 -17.53 -0.77
N ASP A 43 -5.77 -17.48 -1.52
CA ASP A 43 -7.00 -16.79 -1.08
C ASP A 43 -7.55 -17.33 0.25
N ALA A 44 -7.36 -18.63 0.52
CA ALA A 44 -7.73 -19.29 1.78
C ALA A 44 -6.78 -18.96 2.95
N GLY A 45 -5.69 -18.22 2.70
CA GLY A 45 -4.71 -17.80 3.72
C GLY A 45 -3.59 -18.81 3.98
N ALA A 46 -3.56 -19.95 3.28
CA ALA A 46 -2.43 -20.87 3.37
C ALA A 46 -1.20 -20.26 2.69
N CYS A 47 -0.11 -20.08 3.44
CA CYS A 47 1.14 -19.47 2.98
C CYS A 47 2.28 -20.50 2.91
N THR A 48 3.12 -20.39 1.88
CA THR A 48 4.28 -21.26 1.67
C THR A 48 5.52 -20.42 1.35
N SER A 49 6.67 -20.77 1.93
CA SER A 49 7.91 -20.03 1.72
C SER A 49 8.40 -20.14 0.28
N VAL A 50 8.88 -19.03 -0.25
CA VAL A 50 9.50 -18.91 -1.58
C VAL A 50 11.00 -18.71 -1.40
N PRO A 51 11.86 -19.46 -2.10
CA PRO A 51 13.30 -19.26 -2.06
C PRO A 51 13.70 -17.85 -2.50
N VAL A 52 14.59 -17.23 -1.73
CA VAL A 52 15.20 -15.93 -2.01
C VAL A 52 16.70 -16.14 -2.16
N THR A 53 17.32 -15.41 -3.08
CA THR A 53 18.78 -15.44 -3.27
C THR A 53 19.37 -14.07 -2.99
N GLY A 54 20.36 -14.03 -2.10
CA GLY A 54 20.96 -12.80 -1.62
C GLY A 54 20.16 -12.13 -0.50
N ARG A 55 20.66 -10.98 -0.03
CA ARG A 55 20.00 -10.16 0.98
C ARG A 55 19.21 -9.07 0.28
N LEU A 56 17.88 -9.12 0.38
CA LEU A 56 17.02 -7.97 0.07
C LEU A 56 17.01 -7.03 1.27
N GLY A 57 16.92 -5.72 1.01
CA GLY A 57 16.73 -4.72 2.07
C GLY A 57 15.36 -4.83 2.74
N SER A 58 15.17 -4.10 3.84
CA SER A 58 13.86 -3.98 4.49
C SER A 58 12.97 -3.02 3.70
N ASP A 59 11.68 -3.01 4.04
CA ASP A 59 10.72 -2.06 3.47
C ASP A 59 10.73 -2.09 1.92
N PHE A 60 10.70 -3.32 1.41
CA PHE A 60 10.86 -3.62 0.00
C PHE A 60 9.62 -3.21 -0.77
N THR A 61 9.77 -2.62 -1.94
CA THR A 61 8.73 -2.47 -2.97
C THR A 61 9.36 -2.76 -4.32
N ALA A 62 8.57 -3.18 -5.32
CA ALA A 62 9.05 -3.37 -6.67
C ALA A 62 8.00 -3.00 -7.71
N ILE A 63 8.46 -2.48 -8.84
CA ILE A 63 7.61 -2.10 -9.98
C ILE A 63 8.13 -2.68 -11.28
N THR A 64 7.27 -2.70 -12.28
CA THR A 64 7.66 -2.83 -13.67
C THR A 64 7.81 -1.43 -14.25
N LEU A 65 9.01 -1.10 -14.72
CA LEU A 65 9.32 0.17 -15.37
C LEU A 65 8.61 0.26 -16.74
N PRO A 66 8.43 1.47 -17.30
CA PRO A 66 7.82 1.65 -18.62
C PRO A 66 8.49 0.87 -19.76
N ASN A 67 9.77 0.57 -19.63
CA ASN A 67 10.53 -0.25 -20.59
C ASN A 67 10.33 -1.78 -20.41
N GLY A 68 9.47 -2.20 -19.48
CA GLY A 68 9.17 -3.60 -19.18
C GLY A 68 10.15 -4.28 -18.22
N THR A 69 11.26 -3.64 -17.85
CA THR A 69 12.19 -4.20 -16.85
C THR A 69 11.65 -4.00 -15.44
N ARG A 70 12.06 -4.86 -14.49
CA ARG A 70 11.63 -4.76 -13.09
C ARG A 70 12.71 -4.16 -12.20
N ARG A 71 12.30 -3.33 -11.24
CA ARG A 71 13.20 -2.67 -10.31
C ARG A 71 12.61 -2.66 -8.91
N ALA A 72 13.45 -2.96 -7.92
CA ALA A 72 13.12 -2.91 -6.52
C ALA A 72 13.66 -1.63 -5.87
N TYR A 73 12.98 -1.19 -4.84
CA TYR A 73 13.37 -0.11 -3.92
C TYR A 73 13.23 -0.63 -2.50
N PHE A 74 14.16 -0.27 -1.64
CA PHE A 74 14.21 -0.80 -0.28
C PHE A 74 15.10 0.08 0.59
N VAL A 75 14.93 -0.05 1.90
CA VAL A 75 15.88 0.51 2.86
C VAL A 75 17.09 -0.42 2.95
N GLU A 76 18.27 0.16 2.73
CA GLU A 76 19.54 -0.55 2.82
C GLU A 76 20.39 -0.03 3.99
N THR A 77 20.84 -0.99 4.81
CA THR A 77 21.85 -0.78 5.85
C THR A 77 22.97 -1.79 5.63
N THR A 78 24.16 -1.30 5.31
CA THR A 78 25.37 -2.13 5.20
C THR A 78 25.91 -2.44 6.59
N ALA A 79 26.41 -3.66 6.82
CA ALA A 79 26.99 -4.03 8.10
C ALA A 79 28.16 -3.09 8.47
N GLY A 80 28.14 -2.54 9.69
CA GLY A 80 29.13 -1.57 10.15
C GLY A 80 28.94 -0.14 9.62
N ALA A 81 27.95 0.12 8.78
CA ALA A 81 27.62 1.48 8.35
C ALA A 81 27.01 2.29 9.49
N THR A 82 27.30 3.58 9.52
CA THR A 82 26.66 4.55 10.43
C THR A 82 25.40 5.16 9.82
N THR A 83 25.12 4.85 8.55
CA THR A 83 24.01 5.38 7.77
C THR A 83 23.13 4.26 7.23
N LYS A 84 21.87 4.62 6.96
CA LYS A 84 20.94 3.85 6.13
C LYS A 84 20.47 4.71 4.97
N SER A 85 20.01 4.08 3.90
CA SER A 85 19.54 4.78 2.70
C SER A 85 18.30 4.14 2.10
N VAL A 86 17.53 4.92 1.34
CA VAL A 86 16.61 4.33 0.35
C VAL A 86 17.42 4.09 -0.92
N SER A 87 17.51 2.83 -1.28
CA SER A 87 18.29 2.35 -2.41
C SER A 87 17.42 1.57 -3.37
N SER A 88 17.97 1.30 -4.55
CA SER A 88 17.24 0.74 -5.66
C SER A 88 18.12 -0.20 -6.47
N ALA A 89 17.57 -1.32 -6.96
CA ALA A 89 18.33 -2.34 -7.67
C ALA A 89 17.48 -3.05 -8.72
N ALA A 90 18.07 -3.42 -9.85
CA ALA A 90 17.38 -4.20 -10.86
C ALA A 90 16.99 -5.58 -10.31
N CYS A 91 15.76 -6.03 -10.58
CA CYS A 91 15.34 -7.39 -10.27
C CYS A 91 16.05 -8.38 -11.20
N LEU A 92 16.72 -9.39 -10.65
CA LEU A 92 17.41 -10.43 -11.43
C LEU A 92 16.47 -11.59 -11.82
N THR A 93 15.32 -11.68 -11.16
CA THR A 93 14.27 -12.64 -11.49
C THR A 93 12.98 -11.90 -11.83
N THR A 94 12.12 -12.50 -12.65
CA THR A 94 10.80 -11.95 -12.98
C THR A 94 9.97 -11.66 -11.72
N ALA A 95 10.14 -12.48 -10.69
CA ALA A 95 9.45 -12.31 -9.42
C ALA A 95 10.24 -11.49 -8.41
N CYS A 96 11.33 -10.82 -8.79
CA CYS A 96 12.14 -9.97 -7.90
C CYS A 96 12.53 -10.62 -6.54
N THR A 97 12.77 -11.93 -6.53
CA THR A 97 13.30 -12.67 -5.37
C THR A 97 14.83 -12.63 -5.28
N ALA A 98 15.45 -11.82 -6.15
CA ALA A 98 16.86 -11.54 -6.22
C ALA A 98 17.05 -10.18 -6.89
N VAL A 99 18.01 -9.39 -6.40
CA VAL A 99 18.34 -8.08 -6.96
C VAL A 99 19.82 -7.98 -7.29
N GLY A 100 20.15 -7.13 -8.25
CA GLY A 100 21.52 -6.79 -8.59
C GLY A 100 22.15 -5.83 -7.58
N THR A 101 23.21 -5.15 -8.00
CA THR A 101 23.86 -4.10 -7.20
C THR A 101 22.90 -2.96 -6.93
N SER A 102 22.85 -2.53 -5.66
CA SER A 102 22.05 -1.39 -5.24
C SER A 102 22.69 -0.06 -5.63
N THR A 103 21.83 0.94 -5.82
CA THR A 103 22.21 2.34 -6.05
C THR A 103 21.31 3.21 -5.20
N ILE A 104 21.91 4.14 -4.46
CA ILE A 104 21.19 5.11 -3.63
C ILE A 104 20.26 5.93 -4.53
N ALA A 105 18.98 6.03 -4.17
CA ALA A 105 17.97 6.65 -5.01
C ALA A 105 18.15 8.17 -5.13
N ALA A 106 18.52 8.84 -4.03
CA ALA A 106 18.83 10.27 -3.98
C ALA A 106 19.77 10.58 -2.81
N ALA A 107 20.56 11.65 -2.90
CA ALA A 107 21.52 12.02 -1.85
C ALA A 107 20.82 12.39 -0.53
N GLU A 108 19.62 12.98 -0.62
CA GLU A 108 18.75 13.33 0.51
C GLU A 108 18.15 12.10 1.20
N LEU A 109 18.18 10.94 0.54
CA LEU A 109 17.70 9.67 1.05
C LEU A 109 18.81 8.85 1.71
N VAL A 110 19.75 9.54 2.36
CA VAL A 110 20.80 8.96 3.20
C VAL A 110 20.77 9.64 4.56
N VAL A 111 20.55 8.87 5.62
CA VAL A 111 20.46 9.38 6.99
C VAL A 111 21.28 8.53 7.96
N SER A 112 21.50 9.05 9.17
CA SER A 112 22.03 8.24 10.27
C SER A 112 21.16 7.01 10.51
N GLN A 113 21.78 5.86 10.78
CA GLN A 113 21.07 4.61 11.10
C GLN A 113 20.16 4.74 12.34
N ASN A 114 20.42 5.72 13.20
CA ASN A 114 19.66 5.95 14.43
C ASN A 114 18.34 6.70 14.20
N VAL A 115 18.12 7.28 13.03
CA VAL A 115 16.86 7.97 12.71
C VAL A 115 15.74 6.92 12.68
N LYS A 116 14.72 7.11 13.52
CA LYS A 116 13.55 6.23 13.62
C LYS A 116 12.42 6.71 12.71
N ALA A 117 11.47 5.81 12.42
CA ALA A 117 10.27 6.12 11.62
C ALA A 117 10.60 6.89 10.33
N TRP A 118 11.61 6.39 9.62
CA TRP A 118 12.18 7.01 8.44
C TRP A 118 12.48 5.91 7.42
N GLY A 119 12.27 6.23 6.15
CA GLY A 119 12.37 5.26 5.05
C GLY A 119 10.99 4.74 4.69
N VAL A 120 10.90 3.46 4.31
CA VAL A 120 9.69 2.83 3.79
C VAL A 120 9.25 3.41 2.44
N PRO A 121 10.01 3.12 1.37
CA PRO A 121 9.65 3.56 0.04
C PRO A 121 8.43 2.80 -0.47
N ASP A 122 7.49 3.53 -1.06
CA ASP A 122 6.60 2.96 -2.06
C ASP A 122 6.84 3.60 -3.43
N ALA A 123 6.83 2.78 -4.47
CA ALA A 123 7.22 3.13 -5.82
C ALA A 123 6.07 2.89 -6.78
N VAL A 124 5.81 3.85 -7.67
CA VAL A 124 4.79 3.72 -8.71
C VAL A 124 5.23 4.33 -10.03
N VAL A 125 4.73 3.76 -11.12
CA VAL A 125 4.78 4.40 -12.43
C VAL A 125 3.65 5.42 -12.52
N THR A 126 4.01 6.68 -12.74
CA THR A 126 3.05 7.77 -12.90
C THR A 126 2.34 7.67 -14.26
N PRO A 127 1.17 8.31 -14.44
CA PRO A 127 0.46 8.31 -15.72
C PRO A 127 1.25 8.89 -16.89
N ASP A 128 2.23 9.76 -16.63
CA ASP A 128 3.16 10.29 -17.64
C ASP A 128 4.41 9.41 -17.87
N GLY A 129 4.45 8.21 -17.29
CA GLY A 129 5.50 7.21 -17.54
C GLY A 129 6.80 7.46 -16.79
N LYS A 130 6.81 8.27 -15.73
CA LYS A 130 7.94 8.42 -14.81
C LYS A 130 7.77 7.46 -13.64
N VAL A 131 8.81 7.33 -12.82
CA VAL A 131 8.72 6.65 -11.53
C VAL A 131 8.67 7.68 -10.42
N ARG A 132 7.69 7.56 -9.53
CA ARG A 132 7.63 8.34 -8.29
C ARG A 132 7.83 7.44 -7.09
N LEU A 133 8.71 7.85 -6.19
CA LEU A 133 8.86 7.28 -4.85
C LEU A 133 8.14 8.16 -3.85
N TYR A 134 7.38 7.54 -2.95
CA TYR A 134 6.86 8.15 -1.73
C TYR A 134 7.69 7.63 -0.57
N VAL A 135 8.23 8.53 0.26
CA VAL A 135 9.17 8.17 1.32
C VAL A 135 8.88 8.96 2.58
N VAL A 136 8.92 8.29 3.73
CA VAL A 136 8.80 8.92 5.04
C VAL A 136 10.11 9.62 5.41
N GLU A 137 10.01 10.90 5.75
CA GLU A 137 11.11 11.70 6.29
C GLU A 137 10.77 12.23 7.69
N SER A 138 11.80 12.37 8.52
CA SER A 138 11.68 12.86 9.90
C SER A 138 12.57 14.09 10.06
N PRO A 139 12.20 15.25 9.48
CA PRO A 139 13.04 16.45 9.48
C PRO A 139 13.27 17.02 10.89
N VAL A 140 12.43 16.64 11.85
CA VAL A 140 12.60 16.91 13.27
C VAL A 140 12.46 15.58 14.00
N GLU A 141 13.41 15.24 14.88
CA GLU A 141 13.29 14.05 15.72
C GLU A 141 12.21 14.27 16.78
N GLY A 142 11.33 13.29 16.96
CA GLY A 142 10.23 13.37 17.89
C GLY A 142 9.19 12.30 17.61
N ASN A 143 8.07 12.36 18.34
CA ASN A 143 6.90 11.54 18.01
C ASN A 143 5.99 12.35 17.08
N CYS A 144 5.45 11.72 16.04
CA CYS A 144 4.48 12.34 15.11
C CYS A 144 5.04 13.53 14.32
N THR A 145 6.35 13.55 14.12
CA THR A 145 7.04 14.58 13.33
C THR A 145 7.31 14.11 11.90
N GLU A 146 6.92 12.87 11.58
CA GLU A 146 7.09 12.27 10.27
C GLU A 146 6.26 13.00 9.21
N LYS A 147 6.88 13.18 8.05
CA LYS A 147 6.29 13.79 6.86
C LYS A 147 6.49 12.88 5.67
N LEU A 148 5.55 12.93 4.74
CA LEU A 148 5.62 12.16 3.52
C LEU A 148 6.19 13.04 2.40
N ALA A 149 7.37 12.70 1.91
CA ALA A 149 7.97 13.31 0.73
C ALA A 149 7.65 12.49 -0.52
N SER A 150 7.86 13.09 -1.70
CA SER A 150 7.93 12.35 -2.94
C SER A 150 9.16 12.74 -3.75
N TYR A 151 9.65 11.78 -4.53
CA TYR A 151 10.78 11.96 -5.43
C TYR A 151 10.43 11.42 -6.81
N ILE A 152 10.85 12.09 -7.87
CA ILE A 152 10.52 11.74 -9.25
C ILE A 152 11.77 11.35 -10.03
N SER A 153 11.65 10.36 -10.91
CA SER A 153 12.71 9.86 -11.77
C SER A 153 12.19 9.54 -13.18
N ALA A 154 13.01 9.83 -14.19
CA ALA A 154 12.72 9.43 -15.56
C ALA A 154 13.15 8.00 -15.88
N ASP A 155 14.15 7.46 -15.17
CA ASP A 155 14.74 6.14 -15.41
C ASP A 155 14.42 5.11 -14.32
N GLY A 156 13.87 5.56 -13.18
CA GLY A 156 13.64 4.72 -12.00
C GLY A 156 14.92 4.41 -11.23
N ILE A 157 16.01 5.13 -11.47
CA ILE A 157 17.32 4.92 -10.82
C ILE A 157 17.73 6.12 -10.00
N THR A 158 17.82 7.29 -10.63
CA THR A 158 18.20 8.52 -9.95
C THR A 158 16.98 9.40 -9.79
N PHE A 159 16.75 9.84 -8.56
CA PHE A 159 15.55 10.55 -8.17
C PHE A 159 15.87 11.99 -7.76
N THR A 160 14.94 12.89 -8.05
CA THR A 160 14.97 14.27 -7.58
C THR A 160 13.78 14.50 -6.66
N LYS A 161 14.01 15.11 -5.49
CA LYS A 161 12.95 15.45 -4.55
C LYS A 161 11.95 16.42 -5.18
N GLU A 162 10.67 16.10 -5.10
CA GLU A 162 9.59 17.00 -5.53
C GLU A 162 9.31 18.03 -4.42
N ALA A 163 9.03 19.28 -4.80
CA ALA A 163 8.83 20.37 -3.85
C ALA A 163 7.56 20.19 -3.00
N GLY A 164 7.69 20.42 -1.68
CA GLY A 164 6.59 20.34 -0.72
C GLY A 164 6.35 18.94 -0.16
N TRP A 165 5.52 18.86 0.87
CA TRP A 165 5.14 17.61 1.53
C TRP A 165 3.83 17.07 0.95
N ARG A 166 3.73 15.75 0.83
CA ARG A 166 2.51 15.05 0.44
C ARG A 166 1.53 14.99 1.60
N LEU A 167 2.04 14.68 2.79
CA LEU A 167 1.32 14.62 4.06
C LEU A 167 2.24 15.05 5.22
N GLU A 168 1.64 15.57 6.29
CA GLU A 168 2.32 16.10 7.47
C GLU A 168 1.52 15.76 8.75
N ASN A 169 2.04 16.14 9.92
CA ASN A 169 1.41 15.99 11.24
C ASN A 169 1.33 14.54 11.77
N GLY A 170 2.29 13.70 11.41
CA GLY A 170 2.43 12.35 11.97
C GLY A 170 1.43 11.32 11.46
N ILE A 171 0.58 11.65 10.47
CA ILE A 171 -0.20 10.66 9.69
C ILE A 171 0.44 10.59 8.31
N SER A 172 1.62 9.97 8.25
CA SER A 172 2.53 10.10 7.12
C SER A 172 3.44 8.89 6.93
N VAL A 173 3.23 7.79 7.67
CA VAL A 173 4.18 6.67 7.68
C VAL A 173 3.67 5.48 6.88
N ASP A 174 4.60 4.68 6.39
CA ASP A 174 4.38 3.42 5.68
C ASP A 174 3.36 3.54 4.53
N PRO A 175 3.62 4.44 3.55
CA PRO A 175 2.70 4.68 2.44
C PRO A 175 2.65 3.48 1.50
N GLU A 176 1.48 3.23 0.92
CA GLU A 176 1.27 2.32 -0.21
C GLU A 176 0.27 2.95 -1.17
N ILE A 177 0.66 3.15 -2.42
CA ILE A 177 -0.17 3.67 -3.50
C ILE A 177 -0.91 2.51 -4.18
N LEU A 178 -2.12 2.25 -3.70
CA LEU A 178 -3.02 1.24 -4.26
C LEU A 178 -3.48 1.54 -5.70
N ARG A 179 -3.43 2.81 -6.11
CA ARG A 179 -3.82 3.26 -7.46
C ARG A 179 -3.08 4.55 -7.84
N ALA A 180 -2.54 4.58 -9.06
CA ALA A 180 -1.88 5.73 -9.67
C ALA A 180 -2.41 5.98 -11.09
N LYS A 181 -3.59 6.61 -11.22
CA LYS A 181 -4.22 6.95 -12.52
C LYS A 181 -4.48 8.45 -12.60
N THR A 182 -4.52 9.01 -13.81
CA THR A 182 -4.84 10.44 -14.01
C THR A 182 -6.17 10.78 -13.34
N GLY A 183 -6.15 11.69 -12.37
CA GLY A 183 -7.35 12.10 -11.62
C GLY A 183 -7.84 11.10 -10.57
N ASP A 184 -7.15 9.99 -10.33
CA ASP A 184 -7.64 8.91 -9.47
C ASP A 184 -6.46 8.16 -8.82
N TRP A 185 -6.01 8.72 -7.70
CA TRP A 185 -4.96 8.17 -6.86
C TRP A 185 -5.53 7.78 -5.50
N ILE A 186 -5.07 6.63 -4.99
CA ILE A 186 -5.47 6.12 -3.68
C ILE A 186 -4.22 5.64 -2.97
N MET A 187 -4.06 6.09 -1.73
CA MET A 187 -2.99 5.68 -0.82
C MET A 187 -3.61 5.06 0.42
N VAL A 188 -3.02 3.98 0.92
CA VAL A 188 -3.18 3.51 2.30
C VAL A 188 -1.89 3.80 3.06
N LEU A 189 -2.00 4.13 4.34
CA LEU A 189 -0.86 4.52 5.18
C LEU A 189 -1.18 4.28 6.66
N ALA A 190 -0.22 4.53 7.55
CA ALA A 190 -0.40 4.52 8.98
C ALA A 190 -0.08 5.87 9.64
N ASP A 191 -0.50 6.03 10.90
CA ASP A 191 0.03 7.08 11.77
C ASP A 191 1.35 6.67 12.42
N GLY A 192 2.15 7.66 12.81
CA GLY A 192 3.50 7.48 13.32
C GLY A 192 3.53 6.71 14.65
N PRO A 193 4.64 6.01 14.95
CA PRO A 193 4.80 5.33 16.23
C PRO A 193 4.77 6.36 17.36
N GLY A 194 4.00 6.07 18.41
CA GLY A 194 3.90 6.95 19.57
C GLY A 194 2.90 8.10 19.42
N CYS A 195 2.14 8.15 18.33
CA CYS A 195 1.05 9.12 18.16
C CYS A 195 -0.18 8.80 19.01
N SER A 196 -0.81 9.86 19.53
CA SER A 196 -2.05 9.79 20.31
C SER A 196 -1.97 8.76 21.46
N ASP A 197 -2.89 7.79 21.48
CA ASP A 197 -2.96 6.65 22.40
C ASP A 197 -1.84 5.60 22.22
N ARG A 198 -0.87 5.84 21.34
CA ARG A 198 0.22 4.93 20.94
C ARG A 198 -0.25 3.63 20.29
N VAL A 199 -1.48 3.61 19.80
CA VAL A 199 -2.03 2.50 19.01
C VAL A 199 -2.01 2.94 17.55
N GLN A 200 -1.14 2.34 16.73
CA GLN A 200 -1.10 2.72 15.31
C GLN A 200 -2.37 2.29 14.59
N LYS A 201 -2.81 3.12 13.67
CA LYS A 201 -4.06 2.99 12.92
C LYS A 201 -3.76 3.14 11.44
N LEU A 202 -4.55 2.46 10.63
CA LEU A 202 -4.50 2.58 9.18
C LEU A 202 -5.45 3.66 8.70
N TYR A 203 -5.01 4.38 7.67
CA TYR A 203 -5.71 5.47 7.02
C TYR A 203 -5.72 5.27 5.52
N VAL A 204 -6.61 5.98 4.84
CA VAL A 204 -6.65 6.09 3.39
C VAL A 204 -6.75 7.56 2.98
N ALA A 205 -6.04 7.93 1.93
CA ALA A 205 -6.11 9.24 1.31
C ALA A 205 -6.31 9.11 -0.20
N THR A 206 -6.89 10.14 -0.80
CA THR A 206 -7.12 10.22 -2.25
C THR A 206 -6.44 11.44 -2.83
N SER A 207 -6.08 11.39 -4.10
CA SER A 207 -5.48 12.51 -4.83
C SER A 207 -5.89 12.49 -6.31
N ASN A 208 -5.84 13.64 -6.95
CA ASN A 208 -6.06 13.77 -8.39
C ASN A 208 -4.74 13.73 -9.20
N ASP A 209 -3.62 14.01 -8.56
CA ASP A 209 -2.31 14.22 -9.21
C ASP A 209 -1.16 13.43 -8.58
N GLY A 210 -1.42 12.73 -7.47
CA GLY A 210 -0.42 12.04 -6.65
C GLY A 210 0.46 12.99 -5.83
N LEU A 211 0.20 14.30 -5.85
CA LEU A 211 0.98 15.32 -5.17
C LEU A 211 0.19 15.97 -4.04
N THR A 212 -1.04 16.41 -4.29
CA THR A 212 -1.91 16.98 -3.26
C THR A 212 -2.91 15.92 -2.81
N TRP A 213 -2.88 15.61 -1.52
CA TRP A 213 -3.69 14.54 -0.93
C TRP A 213 -4.80 15.10 -0.06
N SER A 214 -5.95 14.42 -0.07
CA SER A 214 -7.05 14.69 0.86
C SER A 214 -6.62 14.40 2.31
N THR A 215 -7.30 15.00 3.28
CA THR A 215 -7.15 14.62 4.70
C THR A 215 -7.32 13.11 4.87
N PRO A 216 -6.32 12.40 5.44
CA PRO A 216 -6.41 10.95 5.65
C PRO A 216 -7.63 10.56 6.48
N GLN A 217 -8.37 9.54 6.02
CA GLN A 217 -9.52 8.99 6.71
C GLN A 217 -9.16 7.67 7.38
N LYS A 218 -9.38 7.57 8.70
CA LYS A 218 -9.11 6.33 9.45
C LYS A 218 -9.98 5.18 8.93
N ILE A 219 -9.36 4.02 8.70
CA ILE A 219 -10.05 2.81 8.22
C ILE A 219 -10.03 1.66 9.22
N SER A 220 -9.13 1.66 10.21
CA SER A 220 -9.07 0.65 11.26
C SER A 220 -9.75 1.07 12.57
N SER A 221 -10.12 0.09 13.39
CA SER A 221 -10.43 0.29 14.81
C SER A 221 -9.18 0.60 15.63
N SER A 222 -9.38 0.97 16.91
CA SER A 222 -8.31 1.31 17.87
C SER A 222 -8.07 0.21 18.92
N ASP A 223 -8.59 -1.00 18.69
CA ASP A 223 -8.47 -2.17 19.58
C ASP A 223 -7.08 -2.82 19.55
N LEU A 224 -6.41 -2.75 18.41
CA LEU A 224 -5.09 -3.32 18.14
C LEU A 224 -4.29 -2.31 17.32
N SER A 225 -2.96 -2.35 17.49
CA SER A 225 -2.06 -1.64 16.60
C SER A 225 -2.11 -2.28 15.22
N ARG A 226 -2.23 -1.46 14.18
CA ARG A 226 -2.16 -1.84 12.77
C ARG A 226 -1.31 -0.82 12.03
N LEU A 227 -0.25 -1.29 11.38
CA LEU A 227 0.71 -0.46 10.65
C LEU A 227 1.22 -1.20 9.41
N ASP A 228 2.12 -0.57 8.66
CA ASP A 228 2.75 -1.14 7.49
C ASP A 228 1.78 -1.74 6.47
N PRO A 229 0.79 -0.97 5.97
CA PRO A 229 -0.12 -1.50 4.99
C PRO A 229 0.57 -1.67 3.63
N THR A 230 0.22 -2.75 2.93
CA THR A 230 0.48 -2.92 1.49
C THR A 230 -0.77 -3.49 0.84
N GLY A 231 -0.94 -3.36 -0.48
CA GLY A 231 -2.15 -3.87 -1.11
C GLY A 231 -2.20 -3.70 -2.61
N TYR A 232 -3.31 -4.18 -3.17
CA TYR A 232 -3.58 -4.01 -4.59
C TYR A 232 -5.08 -4.04 -4.88
N GLU A 233 -5.47 -3.50 -6.03
CA GLU A 233 -6.85 -3.52 -6.51
C GLU A 233 -7.21 -4.92 -7.04
N VAL A 234 -8.04 -5.67 -6.30
CA VAL A 234 -8.49 -7.02 -6.70
C VAL A 234 -9.64 -6.97 -7.71
N SER A 235 -10.43 -5.91 -7.67
CA SER A 235 -11.48 -5.60 -8.65
C SER A 235 -11.81 -4.12 -8.54
N THR A 236 -12.57 -3.57 -9.49
CA THR A 236 -12.92 -2.14 -9.51
C THR A 236 -13.37 -1.66 -8.12
N ASN A 237 -12.56 -0.78 -7.52
CA ASN A 237 -12.79 -0.14 -6.22
C ASN A 237 -12.83 -1.08 -5.00
N VAL A 238 -12.29 -2.29 -5.13
CA VAL A 238 -12.10 -3.24 -4.03
C VAL A 238 -10.63 -3.57 -3.96
N PHE A 239 -10.04 -3.34 -2.78
CA PHE A 239 -8.60 -3.46 -2.57
C PHE A 239 -8.35 -4.45 -1.46
N ARG A 240 -7.45 -5.40 -1.73
CA ARG A 240 -6.94 -6.30 -0.71
C ARG A 240 -5.76 -5.62 -0.03
N ILE A 241 -5.79 -5.58 1.29
CA ILE A 241 -4.78 -4.93 2.14
C ILE A 241 -4.17 -5.98 3.05
N TYR A 242 -2.85 -6.04 3.08
CA TYR A 242 -2.07 -6.74 4.09
C TYR A 242 -1.48 -5.70 5.06
N TYR A 243 -1.35 -6.06 6.33
CA TYR A 243 -0.83 -5.15 7.35
C TYR A 243 -0.26 -5.93 8.53
N ALA A 244 0.66 -5.31 9.26
CA ALA A 244 1.19 -5.83 10.50
C ALA A 244 0.24 -5.48 11.66
N THR A 245 0.05 -6.40 12.61
CA THR A 245 -0.78 -6.16 13.79
C THR A 245 -0.23 -6.79 15.08
N ALA A 246 -0.49 -6.10 16.19
CA ALA A 246 -0.15 -6.54 17.54
C ALA A 246 -1.12 -5.96 18.59
N PRO A 247 -1.17 -6.53 19.81
CA PRO A 247 -1.91 -5.93 20.92
C PRO A 247 -1.53 -4.46 21.16
N ALA A 248 -2.54 -3.64 21.47
CA ALA A 248 -2.35 -2.23 21.78
C ALA A 248 -1.34 -2.01 22.92
N GLY A 249 -0.53 -0.95 22.83
CA GLY A 249 0.39 -0.53 23.89
C GLY A 249 1.73 -1.27 23.97
N GLN A 250 1.98 -2.27 23.12
CA GLN A 250 3.23 -3.04 23.14
C GLN A 250 4.39 -2.38 22.36
N GLY A 251 4.07 -1.52 21.38
CA GLY A 251 5.07 -0.79 20.57
C GLY A 251 6.17 -1.68 19.99
N VAL A 252 7.42 -1.25 20.10
CA VAL A 252 8.60 -1.95 19.55
C VAL A 252 8.89 -3.32 20.18
N ASN A 253 8.29 -3.63 21.33
CA ASN A 253 8.48 -4.92 22.02
C ASN A 253 7.45 -5.98 21.57
N ALA A 254 6.51 -5.61 20.70
CA ALA A 254 5.47 -6.52 20.27
C ALA A 254 6.00 -7.54 19.25
N THR A 255 5.44 -8.74 19.31
CA THR A 255 5.52 -9.68 18.18
C THR A 255 4.39 -9.37 17.21
N TYR A 256 4.74 -8.82 16.05
CA TYR A 256 3.76 -8.49 15.02
C TYR A 256 3.45 -9.70 14.15
N THR A 257 2.17 -9.87 13.82
CA THR A 257 1.70 -10.84 12.83
C THR A 257 1.17 -10.12 11.62
N ILE A 258 1.29 -10.74 10.45
CA ILE A 258 0.71 -10.18 9.22
C ILE A 258 -0.71 -10.70 9.09
N LYS A 259 -1.65 -9.76 8.89
CA LYS A 259 -3.06 -10.04 8.59
C LYS A 259 -3.44 -9.47 7.23
N ARG A 260 -4.64 -9.85 6.79
CA ARG A 260 -5.24 -9.44 5.53
C ARG A 260 -6.66 -8.95 5.75
N GLY A 261 -7.07 -7.97 4.97
CA GLY A 261 -8.46 -7.53 4.89
C GLY A 261 -8.75 -6.86 3.55
N THR A 262 -9.92 -6.25 3.48
CA THR A 262 -10.40 -5.56 2.29
C THR A 262 -10.89 -4.16 2.64
N ILE A 263 -10.55 -3.18 1.81
CA ILE A 263 -11.22 -1.87 1.78
C ILE A 263 -11.96 -1.70 0.45
N SER A 264 -13.04 -0.92 0.48
CA SER A 264 -13.79 -0.58 -0.74
C SER A 264 -14.27 0.85 -0.74
N ILE A 265 -14.37 1.42 -1.95
CA ILE A 265 -15.12 2.67 -2.14
C ILE A 265 -16.59 2.29 -2.10
N LYS A 266 -17.32 2.84 -1.11
CA LYS A 266 -18.78 2.73 -1.10
C LYS A 266 -19.30 3.38 -2.38
N GLN A 267 -19.85 2.59 -3.30
CA GLN A 267 -20.62 3.15 -4.40
C GLN A 267 -21.78 3.93 -3.81
N SER A 268 -21.91 5.22 -4.14
CA SER A 268 -23.06 5.98 -3.68
C SER A 268 -24.32 5.42 -4.34
N SER A 269 -25.37 5.21 -3.57
CA SER A 269 -26.69 4.79 -4.07
C SER A 269 -27.29 5.81 -5.07
N ALA A 270 -26.71 7.00 -5.21
CA ALA A 270 -27.18 8.05 -6.11
C ALA A 270 -26.94 7.75 -7.60
N GLU A 271 -26.04 6.83 -7.95
CA GLU A 271 -25.85 6.40 -9.36
C GLU A 271 -26.86 5.32 -9.79
N VAL A 272 -27.68 4.79 -8.88
CA VAL A 272 -28.70 3.77 -9.16
C VAL A 272 -30.05 4.28 -8.70
N SER A 273 -30.73 5.03 -9.56
CA SER A 273 -32.13 5.38 -9.35
C SER A 273 -33.02 4.19 -9.75
N ILE A 274 -33.59 3.50 -8.76
CA ILE A 274 -34.66 2.50 -8.98
C ILE A 274 -35.99 3.22 -8.84
N THR A 275 -36.71 3.41 -9.95
CA THR A 275 -38.11 3.86 -9.92
C THR A 275 -39.01 2.64 -9.93
N THR A 276 -39.56 2.27 -8.77
CA THR A 276 -40.61 1.25 -8.67
C THR A 276 -41.96 1.89 -8.95
N GLY A 277 -42.55 1.61 -10.11
CA GLY A 277 -43.93 1.95 -10.40
C GLY A 277 -44.89 1.05 -9.61
N THR A 278 -45.70 1.65 -8.74
CA THR A 278 -46.79 1.00 -8.02
C THR A 278 -47.95 0.73 -8.97
N THR A 279 -48.04 -0.49 -9.52
CA THR A 279 -49.28 -1.30 -9.66
C THR A 279 -49.04 -2.57 -10.49
N ALA A 280 -49.66 -3.66 -10.01
CA ALA A 280 -49.87 -5.00 -10.59
C ALA A 280 -49.36 -5.32 -12.01
N SER A 281 -48.04 -5.48 -12.16
CA SER A 281 -47.33 -6.50 -12.99
C SER A 281 -45.87 -6.04 -13.05
N ALA A 282 -45.03 -6.54 -12.14
CA ALA A 282 -43.72 -5.99 -11.85
C ALA A 282 -42.73 -6.10 -13.04
N LYS A 283 -42.70 -5.05 -13.87
CA LYS A 283 -41.56 -4.70 -14.71
C LYS A 283 -40.61 -3.86 -13.88
N SER A 284 -39.47 -4.44 -13.51
CA SER A 284 -38.40 -3.71 -12.84
C SER A 284 -37.44 -3.20 -13.90
N THR A 285 -37.30 -1.88 -14.01
CA THR A 285 -36.32 -1.28 -14.92
C THR A 285 -35.16 -0.73 -14.10
N ILE A 286 -33.99 -1.29 -14.32
CA ILE A 286 -32.73 -0.78 -13.76
C ILE A 286 -32.14 0.16 -14.80
N THR A 287 -31.92 1.41 -14.40
CA THR A 287 -31.21 2.39 -15.22
C THR A 287 -29.83 2.62 -14.62
N CYS A 288 -28.79 2.31 -15.39
CA CYS A 288 -27.41 2.58 -15.03
C CYS A 288 -26.95 3.81 -15.80
N VAL A 289 -26.45 4.82 -15.09
CA VAL A 289 -25.87 6.03 -15.68
C VAL A 289 -24.40 6.07 -15.30
N LYS A 290 -23.51 6.14 -16.30
CA LYS A 290 -22.08 6.40 -16.12
C LYS A 290 -21.65 7.43 -17.15
N ALA A 291 -21.31 8.64 -16.70
CA ALA A 291 -21.09 9.81 -17.56
C ALA A 291 -22.30 10.09 -18.50
N LYS A 292 -22.08 10.54 -19.74
CA LYS A 292 -23.14 10.85 -20.73
C LYS A 292 -23.83 9.60 -21.34
N VAL A 293 -23.53 8.40 -20.84
CA VAL A 293 -24.11 7.15 -21.37
C VAL A 293 -25.12 6.58 -20.39
N THR A 294 -26.33 6.34 -20.89
CA THR A 294 -27.43 5.70 -20.15
C THR A 294 -27.71 4.32 -20.71
N LYS A 295 -27.66 3.29 -19.87
CA LYS A 295 -28.12 1.94 -20.21
C LYS A 295 -29.34 1.58 -19.37
N LYS A 296 -30.38 1.04 -20.03
CA LYS A 296 -31.61 0.57 -19.37
C LYS A 296 -31.74 -0.93 -19.56
N VAL A 297 -32.01 -1.64 -18.47
CA VAL A 297 -32.31 -3.08 -18.48
C VAL A 297 -33.68 -3.27 -17.83
N THR A 298 -34.62 -3.84 -18.57
CA THR A 298 -35.97 -4.13 -18.07
C THR A 298 -36.13 -5.63 -17.91
N GLY A 299 -36.33 -6.06 -16.66
CA GLY A 299 -36.66 -7.44 -16.32
C GLY A 299 -38.14 -7.60 -16.01
N VAL A 300 -38.75 -8.69 -16.49
CA VAL A 300 -40.10 -9.10 -16.09
C VAL A 300 -39.95 -10.18 -15.02
N GLY A 301 -40.44 -9.91 -13.81
CA GLY A 301 -40.40 -10.90 -12.73
C GLY A 301 -41.36 -12.05 -13.01
N TYR A 302 -40.85 -13.29 -13.12
CA TYR A 302 -41.69 -14.49 -13.17
C TYR A 302 -42.13 -14.88 -11.76
N LYS A 303 -43.45 -14.96 -11.53
CA LYS A 303 -44.00 -15.64 -10.35
C LYS A 303 -43.87 -17.15 -10.56
N LYS A 304 -43.14 -17.85 -9.68
CA LYS A 304 -43.26 -19.31 -9.56
C LYS A 304 -44.71 -19.63 -9.18
N LYS A 305 -45.38 -20.46 -9.99
CA LYS A 305 -46.66 -21.08 -9.63
C LYS A 305 -46.43 -22.16 -8.59
#